data_AF-A0A086QZV3-F1
#
_entry.id   AF-A0A086QZV3-F1
#
_cell.length_a   1.000
_cell.length_b   1.000
_cell.length_c   1.000
_cell.angle_alpha   90.00
_cell.angle_beta   90.00
_cell.angle_gamma   90.00
#
_symmetry.space_group_name_H-M   'P 1'
#
loop_
_entity.id
_entity.type
_entity.pdbx_description
1 polymer ?
#
loop_
_entity_poly.entity_id
_entity_poly.type
_entity_poly.pdbx_seq_one_letter_code
_entity_poly.pdbx_strand_id
1 'polypeptide(L)'
;PRIVEVRMLTHRETNKPKGCAFVEFDCKEALEIALNYHHRELGGRKINIELSAGGGGNSKRRRDKISKKNAQLRKRRQKKVKAVKKSAEKTKPSGESK
;
A
#
# COMPACT_ATOMS: atom_id res chain seq x y z
N PRO A 1 15.64 -12.40 -14.98
CA PRO A 1 15.30 -11.41 -13.92
C PRO A 1 16.46 -10.44 -13.62
N ARG A 2 16.27 -9.13 -13.84
CA ARG A 2 17.28 -8.10 -13.59
C ARG A 2 16.92 -7.29 -12.34
N ILE A 3 17.94 -6.93 -11.56
CA ILE A 3 17.78 -5.99 -10.45
C ILE A 3 17.98 -4.58 -11.01
N VAL A 4 17.01 -3.70 -10.79
CA VAL A 4 17.04 -2.29 -11.26
C VAL A 4 17.80 -1.42 -10.26
N GLU A 5 17.42 -1.50 -9.00
CA GLU A 5 17.99 -0.69 -7.93
C GLU A 5 17.99 -1.48 -6.62
N VAL A 6 19.06 -1.32 -5.82
CA VAL A 6 19.11 -1.78 -4.43
C VAL A 6 19.39 -0.58 -3.54
N ARG A 7 18.49 -0.32 -2.60
CA ARG A 7 18.60 0.79 -1.65
C ARG A 7 18.64 0.27 -0.23
N MET A 8 19.83 0.31 0.38
CA MET A 8 19.99 -0.02 1.80
C MET A 8 19.59 1.16 2.68
N LEU A 9 18.86 0.90 3.75
CA LEU A 9 18.56 1.93 4.73
C LEU A 9 19.72 2.06 5.70
N THR A 10 20.21 3.30 5.88
CA THR A 10 21.24 3.63 6.86
C THR A 10 20.70 4.57 7.93
N HIS A 11 21.37 4.58 9.09
CA HIS A 11 21.18 5.62 10.10
C HIS A 11 21.78 6.94 9.60
N ARG A 12 21.00 8.02 9.68
CA ARG A 12 21.40 9.34 9.12
C ARG A 12 22.65 9.93 9.78
N GLU A 13 22.84 9.66 11.08
CA GLU A 13 23.94 10.23 11.86
C GLU A 13 25.20 9.37 11.82
N THR A 14 25.04 8.05 11.86
CA THR A 14 26.16 7.11 11.99
C THR A 14 26.52 6.40 10.69
N ASN A 15 25.73 6.56 9.62
CA ASN A 15 25.82 5.85 8.35
C ASN A 15 25.80 4.30 8.45
N LYS A 16 25.55 3.75 9.64
CA LYS A 16 25.46 2.29 9.85
C LYS A 16 24.20 1.72 9.20
N PRO A 17 24.25 0.49 8.65
CA PRO A 17 23.09 -0.15 8.04
C PRO A 17 22.01 -0.45 9.10
N LYS A 18 20.74 -0.21 8.75
CA LYS A 18 19.58 -0.49 9.61
C LYS A 18 19.14 -1.95 9.58
N GLY A 19 19.75 -2.79 8.74
CA GLY A 19 19.35 -4.19 8.55
C GLY A 19 18.14 -4.38 7.65
N CYS A 20 17.74 -3.36 6.89
CA CYS A 20 16.67 -3.43 5.90
C CYS A 20 17.14 -2.83 4.56
N ALA A 21 16.63 -3.35 3.45
CA ALA A 21 16.88 -2.83 2.12
C ALA A 21 15.60 -2.90 1.27
N PHE A 22 15.51 -2.03 0.28
CA PHE A 22 14.52 -2.12 -0.80
C PHE A 22 15.22 -2.58 -2.07
N VAL A 23 14.60 -3.52 -2.77
CA VAL A 23 15.09 -4.01 -4.06
C VAL A 23 13.99 -3.77 -5.08
N GLU A 24 14.35 -3.10 -6.18
CA GLU A 24 13.46 -2.88 -7.32
C GLU A 24 13.83 -3.85 -8.44
N PHE A 25 12.83 -4.52 -8.98
CA PHE A 25 12.96 -5.47 -10.07
C PHE A 25 12.27 -4.94 -11.32
N ASP A 26 12.81 -5.29 -12.49
CA ASP A 26 12.25 -4.90 -13.79
C ASP A 26 11.06 -5.77 -14.22
N CYS A 27 10.95 -6.98 -13.66
CA CYS A 27 9.97 -7.99 -14.05
C CYS A 27 9.23 -8.59 -12.85
N LYS A 28 7.96 -8.98 -13.09
CA LYS A 28 7.09 -9.60 -12.08
C LYS A 28 7.59 -10.97 -11.62
N GLU A 29 8.19 -11.74 -12.52
CA GLU A 29 8.74 -13.07 -12.24
C GLU A 29 9.85 -12.99 -11.18
N ALA A 30 10.74 -11.99 -11.27
CA ALA A 30 11.78 -11.76 -10.27
C ALA A 30 11.19 -11.47 -8.89
N LEU A 31 10.10 -10.70 -8.83
CA LEU A 31 9.40 -10.36 -7.60
C LEU A 31 8.79 -11.61 -6.95
N GLU A 32 8.16 -12.47 -7.73
CA GLU A 32 7.58 -13.74 -7.24
C GLU A 32 8.67 -14.67 -6.69
N ILE A 33 9.79 -14.80 -7.41
CA ILE A 33 10.96 -15.54 -6.94
C ILE A 33 11.47 -14.94 -5.62
N ALA A 34 11.63 -13.62 -5.53
CA ALA A 34 12.11 -12.96 -4.31
C ALA A 34 11.17 -13.18 -3.12
N LEU A 35 9.86 -13.13 -3.31
CA LEU A 35 8.88 -13.40 -2.25
C LEU A 35 8.97 -14.85 -1.73
N ASN A 36 9.35 -15.81 -2.57
CA ASN A 36 9.59 -17.20 -2.14
C ASN A 36 10.81 -17.37 -1.21
N TYR A 37 11.66 -16.34 -1.09
CA TYR A 37 12.77 -16.32 -0.12
C TYR A 37 12.37 -15.78 1.27
N HIS A 38 11.08 -15.47 1.49
CA HIS A 38 10.59 -15.07 2.80
C HIS A 38 10.91 -16.13 3.87
N HIS A 39 11.50 -15.69 4.99
CA HIS A 39 11.99 -16.52 6.10
C HIS A 39 13.16 -17.46 5.80
N ARG A 40 13.83 -17.32 4.65
CA ARG A 40 15.09 -18.03 4.42
C ARG A 40 16.24 -17.41 5.19
N GLU A 41 17.27 -18.22 5.40
CA GLU A 41 18.48 -17.79 6.08
C GLU A 41 19.42 -17.10 5.09
N LEU A 42 19.90 -15.91 5.46
CA LEU A 42 20.88 -15.14 4.71
C LEU A 42 21.91 -14.58 5.70
N GLY A 43 23.17 -14.98 5.56
CA GLY A 43 24.25 -14.50 6.44
C GLY A 43 24.02 -14.83 7.92
N GLY A 44 23.46 -16.02 8.22
CA GLY A 44 23.18 -16.47 9.59
C GLY A 44 21.96 -15.83 10.26
N ARG A 45 21.16 -15.05 9.51
CA ARG A 45 19.91 -14.44 10.00
C ARG A 45 18.76 -14.76 9.06
N LYS A 46 17.59 -15.05 9.62
CA LYS A 46 16.35 -15.16 8.83
C LYS A 46 15.92 -13.78 8.34
N ILE A 47 15.60 -13.68 7.05
CA ILE A 47 15.16 -12.43 6.43
C ILE A 47 13.65 -12.44 6.16
N ASN A 48 13.04 -11.27 6.26
CA ASN A 48 11.64 -11.05 5.91
C ASN A 48 11.58 -10.29 4.60
N ILE A 49 10.83 -10.81 3.63
CA ILE A 49 10.64 -10.21 2.32
C ILE A 49 9.15 -9.97 2.11
N GLU A 50 8.76 -8.72 1.82
CA GLU A 50 7.37 -8.31 1.64
C GLU A 50 7.24 -7.32 0.48
N LEU A 51 6.01 -7.20 -0.05
CA LEU A 51 5.69 -6.18 -1.04
C LEU A 51 5.81 -4.78 -0.42
N SER A 52 6.72 -3.97 -0.95
CA SER A 52 6.86 -2.58 -0.54
C SER A 52 5.88 -1.68 -1.30
N ALA A 53 5.15 -0.84 -0.58
CA ALA A 53 4.41 0.27 -1.16
C ALA A 53 5.27 1.53 -1.05
N GLY A 54 5.74 2.05 -2.19
CA GLY A 54 6.72 3.13 -2.32
C GLY A 54 6.75 4.17 -1.18
N GLY A 55 7.93 4.33 -0.59
CA GLY A 55 8.21 5.30 0.48
C GLY A 55 8.24 6.72 -0.05
N GLY A 56 7.24 7.54 0.30
CA GLY A 56 7.14 8.93 -0.17
C GLY A 56 7.45 10.01 0.88
N GLY A 57 8.02 9.62 2.02
CA GLY A 57 8.43 10.54 3.10
C GLY A 57 7.33 11.52 3.57
N ASN A 58 7.75 12.64 4.17
CA ASN A 58 6.89 13.75 4.59
C ASN A 58 6.95 14.96 3.64
N SER A 59 7.27 14.71 2.37
CA SER A 59 7.40 15.77 1.37
C SER A 59 6.09 16.54 1.19
N LYS A 60 6.17 17.86 1.03
CA LYS A 60 5.01 18.75 0.81
C LYS A 60 4.17 18.26 -0.39
N ARG A 61 4.84 17.86 -1.48
CA ARG A 61 4.23 17.21 -2.65
C ARG A 61 3.41 15.96 -2.31
N ARG A 62 3.89 15.09 -1.42
CA ARG A 62 3.12 13.90 -0.99
C ARG A 62 1.95 14.29 -0.11
N ARG A 63 2.12 15.19 0.86
CA ARG A 63 1.02 15.66 1.73
C ARG A 63 -0.12 16.26 0.89
N ASP A 64 0.22 17.05 -0.11
CA ASP A 64 -0.75 17.64 -1.04
C ASP A 64 -1.45 16.56 -1.89
N LYS A 65 -0.70 15.56 -2.38
CA LYS A 65 -1.27 14.43 -3.15
C LYS A 65 -2.20 13.57 -2.30
N ILE A 66 -1.83 13.29 -1.04
CA ILE A 66 -2.66 12.54 -0.08
C ILE A 66 -3.92 13.33 0.26
N SER A 67 -3.81 14.62 0.54
CA SER A 67 -4.95 15.49 0.84
C SER A 67 -5.97 15.49 -0.32
N LYS A 68 -5.50 15.69 -1.56
CA LYS A 68 -6.34 15.64 -2.76
C LYS A 68 -7.05 14.30 -2.93
N LYS A 69 -6.32 13.18 -2.76
CA LYS A 69 -6.86 11.82 -2.91
C LYS A 69 -7.89 11.50 -1.82
N ASN A 70 -7.65 11.91 -0.57
CA ASN A 70 -8.57 11.74 0.54
C ASN A 70 -9.85 12.57 0.38
N ALA A 71 -9.75 13.80 -0.13
CA ALA A 71 -10.91 14.64 -0.43
C ALA A 71 -11.82 14.01 -1.51
N GLN A 72 -11.21 13.46 -2.58
CA GLN A 72 -11.94 12.74 -3.61
C GLN A 72 -12.60 11.46 -3.08
N LEU A 73 -11.89 10.69 -2.24
CA LEU A 73 -12.44 9.47 -1.62
C LEU A 73 -13.65 9.79 -0.72
N ARG A 74 -13.57 10.86 0.09
CA ARG A 74 -14.69 11.33 0.93
C ARG A 74 -15.91 11.73 0.09
N LYS A 75 -15.73 12.48 -1.00
CA LYS A 75 -16.82 12.81 -1.93
C LYS A 75 -17.45 11.54 -2.53
N ARG A 76 -16.65 10.57 -2.96
CA ARG A 76 -17.16 9.30 -3.53
C ARG A 76 -17.93 8.47 -2.50
N ARG A 77 -17.43 8.39 -1.27
CA ARG A 77 -18.12 7.71 -0.15
C ARG A 77 -19.45 8.37 0.19
N GLN A 78 -19.51 9.70 0.29
CA GLN A 78 -20.76 10.41 0.53
C GLN A 78 -21.79 10.18 -0.58
N LYS A 79 -21.35 10.19 -1.85
CA LYS A 79 -22.24 9.86 -2.99
C LYS A 79 -22.78 8.43 -2.91
N LYS A 80 -21.93 7.45 -2.60
CA LYS A 80 -22.36 6.05 -2.43
C LYS A 80 -23.34 5.89 -1.26
N VAL A 81 -23.06 6.48 -0.09
CA VAL A 81 -23.94 6.39 1.08
C VAL A 81 -25.29 7.05 0.81
N LYS A 82 -25.32 8.21 0.13
CA LYS A 82 -26.57 8.85 -0.29
C LYS A 82 -27.35 8.01 -1.29
N ALA A 83 -26.67 7.37 -2.25
CA ALA A 83 -27.32 6.47 -3.22
C ALA A 83 -27.92 5.23 -2.53
N VAL A 84 -27.18 4.60 -1.61
CA VAL A 84 -27.65 3.43 -0.84
C VAL A 84 -28.83 3.78 0.07
N LYS A 85 -28.80 4.93 0.75
CA LYS A 85 -29.93 5.41 1.54
C LYS A 85 -31.17 5.68 0.68
N LYS A 86 -30.98 6.33 -0.48
CA LYS A 86 -32.08 6.62 -1.42
C LYS A 86 -32.68 5.35 -2.04
N SER A 87 -31.88 4.31 -2.29
CA SER A 87 -32.40 3.02 -2.75
C SER A 87 -33.12 2.26 -1.64
N ALA A 88 -32.58 2.25 -0.41
CA ALA A 88 -33.21 1.58 0.74
C ALA A 88 -34.55 2.21 1.15
N GLU A 89 -34.73 3.52 0.96
CA GLU A 89 -36.00 4.21 1.22
C GLU A 89 -37.07 3.92 0.16
N LYS A 90 -36.66 3.59 -1.08
CA LYS A 90 -37.57 3.18 -2.17
C LYS A 90 -38.03 1.71 -2.09
N THR A 91 -37.39 0.88 -1.28
CA THR A 91 -37.70 -0.57 -1.17
C THR A 91 -38.51 -0.93 0.07
N LYS A 92 -39.12 0.03 0.78
CA LYS A 92 -40.17 -0.28 1.77
C LYS A 92 -41.50 -0.38 1.04
N PRO A 93 -42.06 -1.58 0.78
CA PRO A 93 -43.39 -1.71 0.20
C PRO A 93 -44.40 -1.29 1.26
N SER A 94 -45.28 -0.39 0.86
CA SER A 94 -46.59 -0.19 1.48
C SER A 94 -47.38 -1.49 1.42
N GLY A 95 -47.90 -1.92 2.57
CA GLY A 95 -49.08 -2.78 2.66
C GLY A 95 -48.79 -4.26 2.79
N GLU A 96 -49.02 -4.79 4.00
CA GLU A 96 -49.66 -6.09 4.14
C GLU A 96 -50.75 -5.95 5.20
N SER A 97 -51.93 -5.59 4.71
CA SER A 97 -53.20 -5.72 5.42
C SER A 97 -53.65 -7.17 5.26
N LYS A 98 -53.89 -7.86 6.38
CA LYS A 98 -54.94 -8.86 6.55
C LYS A 98 -55.13 -9.14 8.03
#